data_AF-A0A1V6EID4-F1
#
_entry.id   AF-A0A1V6EID4-F1
#
_cell.length_a   1.000
_cell.length_b   1.000
_cell.length_c   1.000
_cell.angle_alpha   90.00
_cell.angle_beta   90.00
_cell.angle_gamma   90.00
#
_symmetry.space_group_name_H-M   'P 1'
#
loop_
_entity.id
_entity.type
_entity.pdbx_description
1 polymer ?
#
loop_
_entity_poly.entity_id
_entity_poly.type
_entity_poly.pdbx_seq_one_letter_code
_entity_poly.pdbx_strand_id
1 'polypeptide(L)'
;MDINELQKYLEKIDFNALSKDNVKLSEDDAYVGELYNSAIDNISQYNIDVARIKLSRVVKLDPTFEKAKILLDKINSLGSDKSLGDKMQEALDKTEDKDKSKGKKVTKEKSGGGKVSFKTFFQSLFTGRPSVKKKSAYAAKSKGKMTPLKFIKMQMFIIIGLIVVILILVAAILIMKKKHDDFIAAQPDLGSKITQLTQDKHEQSALYQTTVLQYEDRIKRLEDTLNNSDSDANKYKHQSEILLQQKRLYQGKYLSVSQKYDEALAVLNEIDTAKAEFSDTDYAMYNETVAQCKANIAISLYNSGNKLYQDLKYKEAYRNYYDIWQSYPDYDSVKVWEKDNLYSNMVYDAVYKMSKCAFEIGEYNIAIKGYTFVEDSLSEFAKANREGLIYHSAKAYAGIEDYVKAEELFKKVIDEYPASNLAIYAKDGLAAVRKKLGR
;
A
#
# COMPACT_ATOMS: atom_id res chain seq x y z
N MET A 1 19.45 -23.43 -1.27
CA MET A 1 18.34 -23.56 -2.24
C MET A 1 18.15 -22.19 -2.85
N ASP A 2 18.21 -22.07 -4.18
CA ASP A 2 17.96 -20.80 -4.90
C ASP A 2 16.46 -20.66 -5.19
N ILE A 3 15.95 -19.44 -5.34
CA ILE A 3 14.54 -19.14 -5.67
C ILE A 3 14.12 -19.79 -7.00
N ASN A 4 15.05 -19.94 -7.96
CA ASN A 4 14.79 -20.67 -9.20
C ASN A 4 14.50 -22.17 -8.97
N GLU A 5 15.00 -22.73 -7.87
CA GLU A 5 14.77 -24.13 -7.48
C GLU A 5 13.42 -24.32 -6.77
N LEU A 6 12.85 -23.25 -6.17
CA LEU A 6 11.52 -23.25 -5.56
C LEU A 6 10.39 -23.33 -6.60
N GLN A 7 10.61 -22.79 -7.81
CA GLN A 7 9.59 -22.77 -8.86
C GLN A 7 9.05 -24.16 -9.21
N LYS A 8 9.87 -25.20 -9.04
CA LYS A 8 9.49 -26.61 -9.26
C LYS A 8 8.44 -27.14 -8.27
N TYR A 9 8.13 -26.38 -7.22
CA TYR A 9 7.21 -26.78 -6.15
C TYR A 9 5.96 -25.87 -6.07
N LEU A 10 5.80 -24.92 -7.01
CA LEU A 10 4.74 -23.91 -7.01
C LEU A 10 3.46 -24.39 -7.70
N GLU A 11 2.93 -25.51 -7.23
CA GLU A 11 1.68 -26.05 -7.74
C GLU A 11 0.48 -25.43 -6.99
N LYS A 12 -0.31 -24.63 -7.71
CA LYS A 12 -1.56 -24.05 -7.20
C LYS A 12 -2.69 -25.07 -7.18
N ILE A 13 -3.62 -24.89 -6.25
CA ILE A 13 -4.91 -25.57 -6.23
C ILE A 13 -5.79 -24.97 -7.32
N ASP A 14 -6.26 -25.78 -8.25
CA ASP A 14 -7.25 -25.36 -9.24
C ASP A 14 -8.67 -25.55 -8.70
N PHE A 15 -9.24 -24.47 -8.16
CA PHE A 15 -10.62 -24.45 -7.67
C PHE A 15 -11.67 -24.68 -8.76
N ASN A 16 -11.33 -24.42 -10.04
CA ASN A 16 -12.24 -24.65 -11.16
C ASN A 16 -12.31 -26.12 -11.56
N ALA A 17 -11.27 -26.90 -11.27
CA ALA A 17 -11.30 -28.35 -11.43
C ALA A 17 -12.14 -29.02 -10.33
N LEU A 18 -12.01 -28.56 -9.08
CA LEU A 18 -12.75 -29.10 -7.93
C LEU A 18 -14.27 -28.86 -8.00
N SER A 19 -14.71 -27.77 -8.65
CA SER A 19 -16.13 -27.49 -8.88
C SER A 19 -16.76 -28.36 -9.98
N LYS A 20 -15.97 -28.86 -10.94
CA LYS A 20 -16.44 -29.79 -11.98
C LYS A 20 -16.69 -31.20 -11.44
N ASP A 21 -15.96 -31.60 -10.39
CA ASP A 21 -16.08 -32.91 -9.75
C ASP A 21 -17.17 -32.97 -8.65
N ASN A 22 -18.04 -31.95 -8.55
CA ASN A 22 -19.08 -31.81 -7.52
C ASN A 22 -18.58 -31.86 -6.07
N VAL A 23 -17.28 -31.58 -5.84
CA VAL A 23 -16.70 -31.54 -4.49
C VAL A 23 -17.05 -30.19 -3.86
N LYS A 24 -17.99 -30.20 -2.90
CA LYS A 24 -18.38 -29.00 -2.16
C LYS A 24 -17.40 -28.77 -1.01
N LEU A 25 -16.41 -27.91 -1.23
CA LEU A 25 -15.48 -27.47 -0.19
C LEU A 25 -16.22 -26.70 0.90
N SER A 26 -15.82 -26.88 2.16
CA SER A 26 -16.26 -25.99 3.24
C SER A 26 -15.65 -24.61 3.04
N GLU A 27 -16.27 -23.57 3.62
CA GLU A 27 -15.72 -22.20 3.57
C GLU A 27 -14.31 -22.13 4.18
N ASP A 28 -14.07 -22.92 5.22
CA ASP A 28 -12.75 -23.01 5.87
C ASP A 28 -11.72 -23.68 4.94
N ASP A 29 -12.09 -24.74 4.22
CA ASP A 29 -11.17 -25.42 3.28
C ASP A 29 -10.87 -24.56 2.05
N ALA A 30 -11.87 -23.82 1.55
CA ALA A 30 -11.70 -22.87 0.46
C ALA A 30 -10.74 -21.74 0.86
N TYR A 31 -10.94 -21.19 2.07
CA TYR A 31 -10.06 -20.16 2.63
C TYR A 31 -8.61 -20.65 2.80
N VAL A 32 -8.41 -21.87 3.31
CA VAL A 32 -7.08 -22.49 3.45
C VAL A 32 -6.40 -22.63 2.08
N GLY A 33 -7.14 -23.08 1.06
CA GLY A 33 -6.59 -23.23 -0.29
C GLY A 33 -6.30 -21.90 -0.99
N GLU A 34 -7.12 -20.87 -0.80
CA GLU A 34 -6.88 -19.52 -1.31
C GLU A 34 -5.63 -18.91 -0.67
N LEU A 35 -5.47 -19.10 0.64
CA LEU A 35 -4.31 -18.63 1.38
C LEU A 35 -3.02 -19.32 0.92
N TYR A 36 -3.09 -20.60 0.56
CA TYR A 36 -1.99 -21.36 -0.03
C TYR A 36 -1.64 -20.88 -1.45
N ASN A 37 -2.62 -20.70 -2.35
CA ASN A 37 -2.39 -20.16 -3.69
C ASN A 37 -1.82 -18.75 -3.64
N SER A 38 -2.32 -17.94 -2.71
CA SER A 38 -1.80 -16.60 -2.46
C SER A 38 -0.37 -16.62 -1.93
N ALA A 39 0.02 -17.64 -1.15
CA ALA A 39 1.41 -17.81 -0.75
C ALA A 39 2.31 -18.11 -1.95
N ILE A 40 1.88 -19.01 -2.85
CA ILE A 40 2.58 -19.32 -4.10
C ILE A 40 2.79 -18.08 -4.95
N ASP A 41 1.77 -17.24 -5.13
CA ASP A 41 1.90 -15.96 -5.85
C ASP A 41 2.96 -15.05 -5.25
N ASN A 42 3.04 -15.02 -3.91
CA ASN A 42 4.05 -14.24 -3.22
C ASN A 42 5.46 -14.85 -3.40
N ILE A 43 5.61 -16.16 -3.56
CA ILE A 43 6.91 -16.77 -3.90
C ILE A 43 7.33 -16.38 -5.31
N SER A 44 6.42 -16.49 -6.29
CA SER A 44 6.68 -16.10 -7.69
C SER A 44 7.04 -14.62 -7.84
N GLN A 45 6.54 -13.77 -6.94
CA GLN A 45 6.83 -12.34 -6.88
C GLN A 45 8.01 -11.99 -5.96
N TYR A 46 8.81 -12.97 -5.52
CA TYR A 46 9.96 -12.75 -4.63
C TYR A 46 9.61 -12.13 -3.25
N ASN A 47 8.35 -12.22 -2.83
CA ASN A 47 7.83 -11.77 -1.54
C ASN A 47 7.90 -12.90 -0.48
N ILE A 48 9.10 -13.41 -0.23
CA ILE A 48 9.36 -14.64 0.52
C ILE A 48 8.84 -14.59 1.97
N ASP A 49 8.96 -13.46 2.67
CA ASP A 49 8.45 -13.32 4.05
C ASP A 49 6.92 -13.42 4.13
N VAL A 50 6.23 -12.91 3.10
CA VAL A 50 4.77 -12.96 3.01
C VAL A 50 4.32 -14.38 2.71
N ALA A 51 5.01 -15.06 1.80
CA ALA A 51 4.80 -16.47 1.52
C ALA A 51 5.01 -17.32 2.79
N ARG A 52 6.08 -17.08 3.55
CA ARG A 52 6.36 -17.76 4.83
C ARG A 52 5.22 -17.59 5.83
N ILE A 53 4.72 -16.37 6.00
CA ILE A 53 3.61 -16.08 6.93
C ILE A 53 2.32 -16.77 6.49
N LYS A 54 1.99 -16.70 5.19
CA LYS A 54 0.77 -17.31 4.64
C LYS A 54 0.83 -18.83 4.75
N LEU A 55 1.96 -19.47 4.42
CA LEU A 55 2.14 -20.90 4.60
C LEU A 55 2.12 -21.32 6.07
N SER A 56 2.72 -20.53 6.98
CA SER A 56 2.61 -20.79 8.42
C SER A 56 1.16 -20.73 8.91
N ARG A 57 0.35 -19.86 8.34
CA ARG A 57 -1.08 -19.76 8.66
C ARG A 57 -1.88 -20.91 8.05
N VAL A 58 -1.58 -21.34 6.83
CA VAL A 58 -2.15 -22.56 6.23
C VAL A 58 -1.87 -23.77 7.11
N VAL A 59 -0.62 -24.01 7.50
CA VAL A 59 -0.22 -25.15 8.36
C VAL A 59 -0.84 -25.08 9.76
N LYS A 60 -1.17 -23.88 10.27
CA LYS A 60 -1.89 -23.73 11.55
C LYS A 60 -3.37 -24.03 11.45
N LEU A 61 -4.00 -23.66 10.32
CA LEU A 61 -5.43 -23.85 10.08
C LEU A 61 -5.73 -25.29 9.66
N ASP A 62 -4.86 -25.86 8.84
CA ASP A 62 -4.87 -27.26 8.45
C ASP A 62 -3.47 -27.88 8.60
N PRO A 63 -3.17 -28.48 9.77
CA PRO A 63 -1.92 -29.17 10.02
C PRO A 63 -1.67 -30.39 9.12
N THR A 64 -2.70 -30.89 8.42
CA THR A 64 -2.61 -32.04 7.51
C THR A 64 -2.28 -31.63 6.07
N PHE A 65 -2.22 -30.31 5.78
CA PHE A 65 -1.87 -29.75 4.49
C PHE A 65 -0.35 -29.92 4.20
N GLU A 66 0.06 -31.12 3.80
CA GLU A 66 1.49 -31.48 3.66
C GLU A 66 2.22 -30.66 2.58
N LYS A 67 1.56 -30.28 1.48
CA LYS A 67 2.18 -29.42 0.45
C LYS A 67 2.63 -28.07 1.01
N ALA A 68 1.84 -27.46 1.90
CA ALA A 68 2.14 -26.18 2.52
C ALA A 68 3.26 -26.29 3.55
N LYS A 69 3.32 -27.40 4.28
CA LYS A 69 4.37 -27.69 5.25
C LYS A 69 5.73 -27.90 4.60
N ILE A 70 5.78 -28.71 3.54
CA ILE A 70 6.99 -28.92 2.74
C ILE A 70 7.48 -27.60 2.13
N LEU A 71 6.58 -26.78 1.61
CA LEU A 71 6.93 -25.48 1.01
C LEU A 71 7.40 -24.47 2.06
N LEU A 72 6.80 -24.48 3.26
CA LEU A 72 7.21 -23.66 4.39
C LEU A 72 8.62 -24.02 4.88
N ASP A 73 8.92 -25.32 5.03
CA ASP A 73 10.23 -25.79 5.45
C ASP A 73 11.31 -25.42 4.42
N LYS A 74 11.00 -25.52 3.13
CA LYS A 74 11.89 -25.06 2.05
C LYS A 74 12.14 -23.56 2.13
N ILE A 75 11.10 -22.74 2.29
CA ILE A 75 11.23 -21.28 2.46
C ILE A 75 12.04 -20.89 3.71
N ASN A 76 11.91 -21.66 4.79
CA ASN A 76 12.70 -21.44 6.00
C ASN A 76 14.18 -21.84 5.82
N SER A 77 14.46 -22.74 4.87
CA SER A 77 15.82 -23.16 4.50
C SER A 77 16.51 -22.26 3.46
N LEU A 78 15.78 -21.32 2.82
CA LEU A 78 16.39 -20.23 2.07
C LEU A 78 17.01 -19.25 3.07
N GLY A 79 18.30 -19.42 3.31
CA GLY A 79 19.07 -18.54 4.19
C GLY A 79 19.10 -17.10 3.69
N SER A 80 18.75 -16.17 4.59
CA SER A 80 19.20 -14.76 4.64
C SER A 80 19.25 -13.95 3.33
N ASP A 81 18.30 -14.11 2.41
CA ASP A 81 18.03 -13.05 1.45
C ASP A 81 17.28 -11.93 2.16
N LYS A 82 17.94 -10.76 2.22
CA LYS A 82 17.54 -9.53 2.93
C LYS A 82 16.02 -9.35 2.97
N SER A 83 15.47 -9.32 4.19
CA SER A 83 14.06 -9.04 4.44
C SER A 83 13.68 -7.66 3.87
N LEU A 84 12.39 -7.39 3.67
CA LEU A 84 11.92 -6.07 3.23
C LEU A 84 12.45 -4.93 4.15
N GLY A 85 12.62 -5.22 5.45
CA GLY A 85 13.26 -4.32 6.41
C GLY A 85 14.75 -4.08 6.14
N ASP A 86 15.47 -5.09 5.66
CA ASP A 86 16.88 -4.97 5.26
C ASP A 86 17.04 -4.22 3.93
N LYS A 87 16.07 -4.35 3.00
CA LYS A 87 16.01 -3.55 1.77
C LYS A 87 15.71 -2.08 2.05
N MET A 88 14.85 -1.81 3.04
CA MET A 88 14.58 -0.45 3.52
C MET A 88 15.78 0.14 4.27
N GLN A 89 16.49 -0.67 5.07
CA GLN A 89 17.76 -0.27 5.70
C GLN A 89 18.79 0.13 4.64
N GLU A 90 18.94 -0.67 3.59
CA GLU A 90 19.91 -0.39 2.52
C GLU A 90 19.54 0.84 1.67
N ALA A 91 18.25 1.12 1.46
CA ALA A 91 17.80 2.32 0.76
C ALA A 91 18.06 3.61 1.58
N LEU A 92 17.94 3.52 2.91
CA LEU A 92 18.17 4.64 3.83
C LEU A 92 19.67 4.85 4.14
N ASP A 93 20.47 3.78 4.19
CA ASP A 93 21.92 3.89 4.42
C ASP A 93 22.65 4.49 3.19
N LYS A 94 22.14 4.27 1.97
CA LYS A 94 22.68 4.88 0.74
C LYS A 94 22.54 6.41 0.68
N THR A 95 21.67 7.01 1.49
CA THR A 95 21.57 8.47 1.63
C THR A 95 22.56 9.06 2.64
N GLU A 96 23.10 8.28 3.57
CA GLU A 96 24.07 8.76 4.57
C GLU A 96 25.52 8.77 4.07
N ASP A 97 25.87 7.88 3.12
CA ASP A 97 27.25 7.73 2.62
C ASP A 97 27.77 8.89 1.76
N LYS A 98 26.91 9.84 1.35
CA LYS A 98 27.36 11.03 0.60
C LYS A 98 27.95 12.14 1.46
N ASP A 99 27.83 12.12 2.79
CA ASP A 99 28.14 13.29 3.60
C ASP A 99 29.13 13.11 4.76
N LYS A 100 29.78 11.94 4.92
CA LYS A 100 30.79 11.76 5.98
C LYS A 100 32.05 11.02 5.54
N SER A 101 32.84 11.67 4.68
CA SER A 101 34.29 11.41 4.70
C SER A 101 34.91 12.17 5.89
N LYS A 102 35.21 11.42 6.96
CA LYS A 102 36.33 11.55 7.93
C LYS A 102 35.91 11.16 9.35
N GLY A 103 36.44 10.04 9.85
CA GLY A 103 36.56 9.81 11.30
C GLY A 103 36.34 8.38 11.79
N LYS A 104 37.36 7.53 11.62
CA LYS A 104 37.61 6.24 12.29
C LYS A 104 37.19 6.22 13.79
N LYS A 105 36.53 5.15 14.29
CA LYS A 105 37.12 4.00 15.04
C LYS A 105 36.07 3.09 15.72
N VAL A 106 36.19 1.80 15.41
CA VAL A 106 35.82 0.52 16.06
C VAL A 106 35.48 0.53 17.57
N THR A 107 34.39 -0.17 17.97
CA THR A 107 34.43 -1.29 18.96
C THR A 107 33.21 -2.21 18.89
N LYS A 108 33.44 -3.48 19.22
CA LYS A 108 32.62 -4.69 19.00
C LYS A 108 32.47 -5.40 20.35
N GLU A 109 31.25 -5.68 20.80
CA GLU A 109 30.92 -6.61 21.91
C GLU A 109 29.50 -7.16 21.66
N LYS A 110 29.31 -8.43 21.28
CA LYS A 110 29.18 -9.69 22.07
C LYS A 110 27.98 -9.77 23.04
N SER A 111 26.96 -10.49 22.54
CA SER A 111 26.19 -11.61 23.15
C SER A 111 25.48 -11.44 24.50
N GLY A 112 24.19 -11.80 24.50
CA GLY A 112 23.43 -12.16 25.70
C GLY A 112 22.02 -12.65 25.34
N GLY A 113 21.90 -13.96 25.09
CA GLY A 113 20.61 -14.61 24.83
C GLY A 113 19.92 -14.97 26.13
N GLY A 114 18.62 -14.66 26.21
CA GLY A 114 17.74 -15.03 27.32
C GLY A 114 16.33 -15.27 26.80
N LYS A 115 16.00 -16.52 26.46
CA LYS A 115 14.63 -16.94 26.17
C LYS A 115 13.82 -16.91 27.47
N VAL A 116 12.87 -15.97 27.60
CA VAL A 116 11.82 -16.03 28.62
C VAL A 116 10.47 -16.23 27.93
N SER A 117 9.80 -17.29 28.35
CA SER A 117 8.56 -17.82 27.78
C SER A 117 7.39 -16.82 27.82
N PHE A 118 6.85 -16.54 26.63
CA PHE A 118 5.71 -15.67 26.32
C PHE A 118 4.37 -16.06 26.98
N LYS A 119 4.32 -17.23 27.65
CA LYS A 119 3.07 -17.82 28.17
C LYS A 119 2.58 -17.17 29.47
N THR A 120 3.45 -16.49 30.22
CA THR A 120 3.10 -15.90 31.52
C THR A 120 2.58 -14.46 31.41
N PHE A 121 2.84 -13.78 30.28
CA PHE A 121 2.42 -12.38 30.09
C PHE A 121 0.97 -12.22 29.63
N PHE A 122 0.42 -13.21 28.90
CA PHE A 122 -0.96 -13.14 28.40
C PHE A 122 -2.02 -13.39 29.47
N GLN A 123 -1.65 -13.94 30.63
CA GLN A 123 -2.61 -14.28 31.68
C GLN A 123 -2.96 -13.09 32.59
N SER A 124 -2.16 -12.01 32.57
CA SER A 124 -2.42 -10.79 33.37
C SER A 124 -3.18 -9.68 32.63
N LEU A 125 -3.51 -9.86 31.34
CA LEU A 125 -4.23 -8.87 30.53
C LEU A 125 -5.75 -9.10 30.45
N PHE A 126 -6.28 -10.19 31.03
CA PHE A 126 -7.71 -10.54 30.97
C PHE A 126 -8.47 -10.48 32.31
N THR A 127 -7.87 -9.97 33.39
CA THR A 127 -8.58 -9.76 34.66
C THR A 127 -8.53 -8.30 35.10
N GLY A 128 -9.45 -7.51 34.56
CA GLY A 128 -9.63 -6.10 34.91
C GLY A 128 -11.06 -5.64 34.66
N ARG A 129 -12.07 -6.33 35.24
CA ARG A 129 -13.43 -5.79 35.35
C ARG A 129 -13.49 -4.84 36.55
N PRO A 130 -14.06 -3.63 36.42
CA PRO A 130 -14.32 -2.77 37.56
C PRO A 130 -15.46 -3.33 38.40
N SER A 131 -15.27 -3.28 39.72
CA SER A 131 -16.20 -3.69 40.76
C SER A 131 -17.41 -2.77 40.86
N VAL A 132 -18.63 -3.32 40.77
CA VAL A 132 -19.87 -2.67 41.21
C VAL A 132 -20.62 -3.63 42.14
N LYS A 133 -21.11 -3.09 43.26
CA LYS A 133 -21.70 -3.77 44.42
C LYS A 133 -23.00 -4.53 44.10
N LYS A 134 -23.25 -5.58 44.90
CA LYS A 134 -24.34 -6.57 44.90
C LYS A 134 -25.78 -6.03 45.01
N LYS A 135 -26.70 -6.71 44.30
CA LYS A 135 -28.05 -7.28 44.66
C LYS A 135 -28.84 -7.36 43.33
N SER A 136 -29.60 -8.39 42.93
CA SER A 136 -30.27 -9.52 43.57
C SER A 136 -30.33 -10.71 42.58
N ALA A 137 -30.63 -11.90 43.10
CA ALA A 137 -30.76 -13.14 42.33
C ALA A 137 -31.97 -13.11 41.38
N TYR A 138 -31.76 -13.50 40.11
CA TYR A 138 -32.83 -13.96 39.23
C TYR A 138 -32.50 -15.35 38.71
N ALA A 139 -33.42 -16.27 39.02
CA ALA A 139 -33.42 -17.65 38.60
C ALA A 139 -33.45 -17.78 37.07
N ALA A 140 -32.69 -18.75 36.55
CA ALA A 140 -32.69 -19.13 35.15
C ALA A 140 -34.08 -19.67 34.74
N LYS A 141 -34.78 -18.96 33.84
CA LYS A 141 -36.00 -19.46 33.17
C LYS A 141 -35.63 -20.14 31.85
N SER A 142 -36.26 -21.29 31.65
CA SER A 142 -36.06 -22.26 30.57
C SER A 142 -36.23 -21.71 29.15
N LYS A 143 -35.41 -22.21 28.22
CA LYS A 143 -35.54 -22.04 26.76
C LYS A 143 -36.88 -22.58 26.26
N GLY A 144 -37.81 -21.68 25.92
CA GLY A 144 -39.01 -22.02 25.16
C GLY A 144 -38.66 -22.21 23.68
N LYS A 145 -39.03 -23.37 23.11
CA LYS A 145 -38.88 -23.63 21.66
C LYS A 145 -39.74 -22.62 20.89
N MET A 146 -39.13 -21.85 20.00
CA MET A 146 -39.79 -20.85 19.16
C MET A 146 -40.69 -21.56 18.14
N THR A 147 -41.97 -21.24 18.10
CA THR A 147 -42.89 -21.80 17.11
C THR A 147 -42.61 -21.18 15.73
N PRO A 148 -42.80 -21.94 14.62
CA PRO A 148 -42.51 -21.47 13.25
C PRO A 148 -43.20 -20.14 12.92
N LEU A 149 -44.40 -19.91 13.47
CA LEU A 149 -45.16 -18.68 13.27
C LEU A 149 -44.50 -17.43 13.89
N LYS A 150 -43.79 -17.58 15.03
CA LYS A 150 -43.03 -16.47 15.65
C LYS A 150 -41.75 -16.17 14.89
N PHE A 151 -41.13 -17.18 14.28
CA PHE A 151 -39.95 -17.01 13.42
C PHE A 151 -40.30 -16.26 12.13
N ILE A 152 -41.40 -16.62 11.47
CA ILE A 152 -41.89 -15.93 10.26
C ILE A 152 -42.21 -14.46 10.56
N LYS A 153 -42.89 -14.16 11.67
CA LYS A 153 -43.17 -12.77 12.07
C LYS A 153 -41.88 -11.99 12.34
N MET A 154 -40.90 -12.59 13.02
CA MET A 154 -39.60 -11.97 13.27
C MET A 154 -38.82 -11.68 11.98
N GLN A 155 -38.79 -12.61 11.03
CA GLN A 155 -38.16 -12.39 9.72
C GLN A 155 -38.88 -11.31 8.90
N MET A 156 -40.21 -11.25 8.97
CA MET A 156 -40.98 -10.22 8.27
C MET A 156 -40.65 -8.81 8.78
N PHE A 157 -40.44 -8.63 10.10
CA PHE A 157 -39.99 -7.34 10.65
C PHE A 157 -38.57 -6.97 10.21
N ILE A 158 -37.67 -7.95 10.07
CA ILE A 158 -36.30 -7.72 9.57
C ILE A 158 -36.33 -7.29 8.09
N ILE A 159 -37.16 -7.95 7.26
CA ILE A 159 -37.31 -7.63 5.84
C ILE A 159 -37.92 -6.23 5.67
N ILE A 160 -38.98 -5.89 6.44
CA ILE A 160 -39.58 -4.56 6.42
C ILE A 160 -38.56 -3.50 6.85
N GLY A 161 -37.77 -3.77 7.89
CA GLY A 161 -36.69 -2.89 8.34
C GLY A 161 -35.63 -2.64 7.25
N LEU A 162 -35.21 -3.69 6.54
CA LEU A 162 -34.26 -3.59 5.43
C LEU A 162 -34.81 -2.77 4.26
N ILE A 163 -36.09 -2.96 3.90
CA ILE A 163 -36.73 -2.19 2.83
C ILE A 163 -36.77 -0.70 3.18
N VAL A 164 -37.06 -0.35 4.43
CA VAL A 164 -37.06 1.05 4.90
C VAL A 164 -35.65 1.65 4.81
N VAL A 165 -34.61 0.91 5.20
CA VAL A 165 -33.21 1.39 5.08
C VAL A 165 -32.81 1.59 3.62
N ILE A 166 -33.19 0.67 2.73
CA ILE A 166 -32.93 0.80 1.28
C ILE A 166 -33.65 2.04 0.72
N LEU A 167 -34.91 2.28 1.10
CA LEU A 167 -35.65 3.46 0.67
C LEU A 167 -35.01 4.77 1.17
N ILE A 168 -34.50 4.78 2.40
CA ILE A 168 -33.76 5.93 2.95
C ILE A 168 -32.45 6.16 2.17
N LEU A 169 -31.71 5.09 1.84
CA LEU A 169 -30.48 5.19 1.04
C LEU A 169 -30.76 5.68 -0.38
N VAL A 170 -31.81 5.17 -1.03
CA VAL A 170 -32.23 5.63 -2.36
C VAL A 170 -32.66 7.10 -2.32
N ALA A 171 -33.42 7.51 -1.30
CA ALA A 171 -33.79 8.91 -1.10
C ALA A 171 -32.55 9.79 -0.86
N ALA A 172 -31.57 9.34 -0.07
CA ALA A 172 -30.32 10.06 0.15
C ALA A 172 -29.50 10.21 -1.14
N ILE A 173 -29.41 9.16 -1.97
CA ILE A 173 -28.77 9.20 -3.29
C ILE A 173 -29.48 10.19 -4.21
N LEU A 174 -30.82 10.19 -4.24
CA LEU A 174 -31.61 11.14 -5.04
C LEU A 174 -31.45 12.58 -4.56
N ILE A 175 -31.38 12.82 -3.24
CA ILE A 175 -31.13 14.15 -2.67
C ILE A 175 -29.71 14.63 -3.00
N MET A 176 -28.70 13.75 -2.92
CA MET A 176 -27.33 14.10 -3.29
C MET A 176 -27.20 14.39 -4.78
N LYS A 177 -27.84 13.58 -5.63
CA LYS A 177 -27.89 13.82 -7.08
C LYS A 177 -28.58 15.15 -7.39
N LYS A 178 -29.74 15.42 -6.78
CA LYS A 178 -30.45 16.69 -6.95
C LYS A 178 -29.61 17.89 -6.49
N LYS A 179 -28.89 17.80 -5.37
CA LYS A 179 -27.98 18.87 -4.93
C LYS A 179 -26.81 19.07 -5.89
N HIS A 180 -26.29 18.00 -6.51
CA HIS A 180 -25.26 18.10 -7.52
C HIS A 180 -25.79 18.76 -8.80
N ASP A 181 -26.98 18.35 -9.25
CA ASP A 181 -27.67 18.90 -10.41
C ASP A 181 -28.05 20.38 -10.18
N ASP A 182 -28.56 20.74 -9.00
CA ASP A 182 -28.88 22.10 -8.59
C ASP A 182 -27.62 22.98 -8.47
N PHE A 183 -26.49 22.41 -8.02
CA PHE A 183 -25.20 23.10 -7.96
C PHE A 183 -24.60 23.36 -9.35
N ILE A 184 -24.70 22.38 -10.26
CA ILE A 184 -24.31 22.55 -11.67
C ILE A 184 -25.25 23.54 -12.36
N ALA A 185 -26.56 23.49 -12.11
CA ALA A 185 -27.55 24.40 -12.68
C ALA A 185 -27.40 25.84 -12.14
N ALA A 186 -26.93 26.02 -10.90
CA ALA A 186 -26.59 27.32 -10.32
C ALA A 186 -25.32 27.94 -10.90
N GLN A 187 -24.54 27.19 -11.68
CA GLN A 187 -23.34 27.64 -12.40
C GLN A 187 -23.42 27.21 -13.87
N PRO A 188 -24.23 27.89 -14.71
CA PRO A 188 -24.47 27.49 -16.10
C PRO A 188 -23.19 27.39 -16.95
N ASP A 189 -22.14 28.12 -16.58
CA ASP A 189 -20.81 28.09 -17.21
C ASP A 189 -19.94 26.89 -16.77
N LEU A 190 -20.23 26.26 -15.64
CA LEU A 190 -19.46 25.11 -15.15
C LEU A 190 -19.85 23.83 -15.90
N GLY A 191 -21.15 23.64 -16.17
CA GLY A 191 -21.65 22.49 -16.93
C GLY A 191 -21.17 22.45 -18.38
N SER A 192 -21.15 23.61 -19.06
CA SER A 192 -20.56 23.76 -20.40
C SER A 192 -19.07 23.47 -20.37
N LYS A 193 -18.33 24.01 -19.39
CA LYS A 193 -16.88 23.80 -19.24
C LYS A 193 -16.50 22.34 -18.98
N ILE A 194 -17.27 21.62 -18.15
CA ILE A 194 -17.08 20.18 -17.93
C ILE A 194 -17.32 19.38 -19.21
N THR A 195 -18.39 19.72 -19.95
CA THR A 195 -18.73 19.07 -21.21
C THR A 195 -17.64 19.29 -22.25
N GLN A 196 -17.15 20.53 -22.37
CA GLN A 196 -16.06 20.89 -23.27
C GLN A 196 -14.76 20.16 -22.91
N LEU A 197 -14.35 20.16 -21.64
CA LEU A 197 -13.16 19.42 -21.19
C LEU A 197 -13.26 17.92 -21.45
N THR A 198 -14.47 17.36 -21.33
CA THR A 198 -14.72 15.94 -21.62
C THR A 198 -14.59 15.66 -23.12
N GLN A 199 -15.14 16.53 -23.95
CA GLN A 199 -15.03 16.44 -25.40
C GLN A 199 -13.57 16.58 -25.87
N ASP A 200 -12.86 17.61 -25.38
CA ASP A 200 -11.44 17.84 -25.69
C ASP A 200 -10.59 16.61 -25.34
N LYS A 201 -10.86 15.97 -24.19
CA LYS A 201 -10.20 14.73 -23.76
C LYS A 201 -10.47 13.57 -24.74
N HIS A 202 -11.70 13.42 -25.21
CA HIS A 202 -12.05 12.38 -26.18
C HIS A 202 -11.36 12.61 -27.53
N GLU A 203 -11.35 13.85 -28.02
CA GLU A 203 -10.69 14.23 -29.27
C GLU A 203 -9.17 14.01 -29.18
N GLN A 204 -8.54 14.39 -28.07
CA GLN A 204 -7.12 14.11 -27.83
C GLN A 204 -6.82 12.62 -27.78
N SER A 205 -7.65 11.82 -27.09
CA SER A 205 -7.47 10.36 -27.04
C SER A 205 -7.56 9.73 -28.43
N ALA A 206 -8.56 10.13 -29.23
CA ALA A 206 -8.73 9.65 -30.61
C ALA A 206 -7.57 10.05 -31.52
N LEU A 207 -7.05 11.27 -31.37
CA LEU A 207 -5.87 11.75 -32.09
C LEU A 207 -4.65 10.86 -31.80
N TYR A 208 -4.33 10.64 -30.53
CA TYR A 208 -3.18 9.81 -30.14
C TYR A 208 -3.33 8.36 -30.58
N GLN A 209 -4.54 7.80 -30.49
CA GLN A 209 -4.81 6.46 -31.01
C GLN A 209 -4.57 6.37 -32.51
N THR A 210 -5.01 7.38 -33.27
CA THR A 210 -4.80 7.44 -34.72
C THR A 210 -3.31 7.52 -35.06
N THR A 211 -2.55 8.34 -34.33
CA THR A 211 -1.09 8.44 -34.51
C THR A 211 -0.38 7.11 -34.21
N VAL A 212 -0.81 6.35 -33.20
CA VAL A 212 -0.26 5.01 -32.93
C VAL A 212 -0.47 4.07 -34.12
N LEU A 213 -1.67 4.05 -34.71
CA LEU A 213 -1.96 3.23 -35.89
C LEU A 213 -1.12 3.63 -37.11
N GLN A 214 -0.86 4.93 -37.29
CA GLN A 214 0.01 5.42 -38.35
C GLN A 214 1.46 4.95 -38.19
N TYR A 215 1.97 4.93 -36.95
CA TYR A 215 3.30 4.38 -36.68
C TYR A 215 3.35 2.87 -36.89
N GLU A 216 2.34 2.12 -36.46
CA GLU A 216 2.26 0.67 -36.70
C GLU A 216 2.31 0.33 -38.20
N ASP A 217 1.52 1.03 -39.00
CA ASP A 217 1.49 0.85 -40.44
C ASP A 217 2.85 1.22 -41.09
N ARG A 218 3.48 2.31 -40.66
CA ARG A 218 4.83 2.70 -41.14
C ARG A 218 5.90 1.67 -40.78
N ILE A 219 5.91 1.17 -39.54
CA ILE A 219 6.84 0.13 -39.08
C ILE A 219 6.67 -1.12 -39.94
N LYS A 220 5.42 -1.55 -40.15
CA LYS A 220 5.12 -2.73 -40.98
C LYS A 220 5.63 -2.58 -42.41
N ARG A 221 5.41 -1.43 -43.06
CA ARG A 221 5.93 -1.17 -44.42
C ARG A 221 7.46 -1.22 -44.48
N LEU A 222 8.14 -0.75 -43.43
CA LEU A 222 9.60 -0.80 -43.34
C LEU A 222 10.10 -2.24 -43.15
N GLU A 223 9.44 -3.03 -42.30
CA GLU A 223 9.73 -4.45 -42.12
C GLU A 223 9.52 -5.25 -43.42
N ASP A 224 8.43 -4.99 -44.14
CA ASP A 224 8.17 -5.60 -45.45
C ASP A 224 9.24 -5.20 -46.47
N THR A 225 9.72 -3.96 -46.46
CA THR A 225 10.79 -3.49 -47.35
C THR A 225 12.13 -4.16 -46.99
N LEU A 226 12.43 -4.29 -45.70
CA LEU A 226 13.64 -4.95 -45.20
C LEU A 226 13.72 -6.42 -45.65
N ASN A 227 12.59 -7.13 -45.61
CA ASN A 227 12.51 -8.54 -46.00
C ASN A 227 12.67 -8.76 -47.51
N ASN A 228 12.54 -7.71 -48.33
CA ASN A 228 12.52 -7.77 -49.79
C ASN A 228 13.72 -7.08 -50.48
N SER A 229 14.67 -6.48 -49.73
CA SER A 229 15.80 -5.70 -50.28
C SER A 229 17.14 -6.07 -49.63
N ASP A 230 18.14 -6.44 -50.45
CA ASP A 230 19.53 -6.69 -50.03
C ASP A 230 20.34 -5.41 -49.74
N SER A 231 19.84 -4.22 -50.11
CA SER A 231 20.53 -2.95 -49.86
C SER A 231 19.99 -2.22 -48.63
N ASP A 232 20.91 -1.58 -47.88
CA ASP A 232 20.67 -0.65 -46.77
C ASP A 232 19.84 -1.19 -45.58
N ALA A 233 19.93 -2.50 -45.30
CA ALA A 233 19.24 -3.15 -44.18
C ALA A 233 19.46 -2.44 -42.82
N ASN A 234 20.67 -1.94 -42.58
CA ASN A 234 20.99 -1.21 -41.34
C ASN A 234 20.24 0.11 -41.21
N LYS A 235 20.03 0.84 -42.32
CA LYS A 235 19.31 2.12 -42.33
C LYS A 235 17.83 1.92 -42.04
N TYR A 236 17.19 0.94 -42.69
CA TYR A 236 15.78 0.63 -42.46
C TYR A 236 15.53 0.08 -41.06
N LYS A 237 16.46 -0.73 -40.54
CA LYS A 237 16.41 -1.20 -39.15
C LYS A 237 16.48 -0.03 -38.16
N HIS A 238 17.45 0.88 -38.34
CA HIS A 238 17.57 2.09 -37.50
C HIS A 238 16.30 2.94 -37.54
N GLN A 239 15.74 3.18 -38.72
CA GLN A 239 14.50 3.93 -38.87
C GLN A 239 13.29 3.25 -38.20
N SER A 240 13.20 1.92 -38.29
CA SER A 240 12.15 1.15 -37.61
C SER A 240 12.28 1.25 -36.08
N GLU A 241 13.50 1.21 -35.54
CA GLU A 241 13.77 1.36 -34.11
C GLU A 241 13.32 2.73 -33.58
N ILE A 242 13.60 3.82 -34.31
CA ILE A 242 13.13 5.17 -33.96
C ILE A 242 11.59 5.23 -33.93
N LEU A 243 10.94 4.76 -35.00
CA LEU A 243 9.47 4.77 -35.10
C LEU A 243 8.82 3.93 -34.01
N LEU A 244 9.45 2.83 -33.59
CA LEU A 244 8.98 2.02 -32.47
C LEU A 244 9.00 2.80 -31.15
N GLN A 245 10.05 3.59 -30.89
CA GLN A 245 10.09 4.45 -29.69
C GLN A 245 9.02 5.55 -29.76
N GLN A 246 8.82 6.16 -30.93
CA GLN A 246 7.76 7.16 -31.12
C GLN A 246 6.37 6.54 -30.92
N LYS A 247 6.10 5.37 -31.49
CA LYS A 247 4.87 4.61 -31.26
C LYS A 247 4.60 4.44 -29.77
N ARG A 248 5.60 3.99 -29.01
CA ARG A 248 5.49 3.78 -27.55
C ARG A 248 5.16 5.07 -26.80
N LEU A 249 5.79 6.19 -27.15
CA LEU A 249 5.49 7.49 -26.55
C LEU A 249 4.01 7.87 -26.74
N TYR A 250 3.53 7.79 -27.97
CA TYR A 250 2.15 8.13 -28.31
C TYR A 250 1.14 7.14 -27.71
N GLN A 251 1.49 5.86 -27.63
CA GLN A 251 0.67 4.84 -26.96
C GLN A 251 0.59 5.09 -25.45
N GLY A 252 1.71 5.42 -24.81
CA GLY A 252 1.76 5.84 -23.40
C GLY A 252 0.89 7.07 -23.14
N LYS A 253 0.94 8.08 -24.03
CA LYS A 253 0.09 9.27 -23.94
C LYS A 253 -1.39 8.94 -24.08
N TYR A 254 -1.76 8.10 -25.06
CA TYR A 254 -3.13 7.63 -25.24
C TYR A 254 -3.68 6.92 -23.99
N LEU A 255 -2.89 6.01 -23.41
CA LEU A 255 -3.27 5.28 -22.19
C LEU A 255 -3.41 6.22 -20.99
N SER A 256 -2.51 7.21 -20.85
CA SER A 256 -2.57 8.22 -19.79
C SER A 256 -3.83 9.10 -19.89
N VAL A 257 -4.16 9.62 -21.09
CA VAL A 257 -5.40 10.37 -21.32
C VAL A 257 -6.63 9.50 -21.05
N SER A 258 -6.54 8.20 -21.34
CA SER A 258 -7.57 7.21 -21.03
C SER A 258 -7.60 6.78 -19.55
N GLN A 259 -6.80 7.42 -18.69
CA GLN A 259 -6.68 7.17 -17.24
C GLN A 259 -6.21 5.76 -16.87
N LYS A 260 -5.55 5.07 -17.81
CA LYS A 260 -4.93 3.76 -17.60
C LYS A 260 -3.46 3.96 -17.24
N TYR A 261 -3.21 4.59 -16.11
CA TYR A 261 -1.88 5.11 -15.76
C TYR A 261 -0.82 4.02 -15.57
N ASP A 262 -1.18 2.86 -15.00
CA ASP A 262 -0.25 1.73 -14.86
C ASP A 262 0.16 1.16 -16.21
N GLU A 263 -0.81 0.94 -17.12
CA GLU A 263 -0.54 0.49 -18.50
C GLU A 263 0.30 1.53 -19.26
N ALA A 264 0.00 2.81 -19.10
CA ALA A 264 0.75 3.90 -19.71
C ALA A 264 2.21 3.90 -19.25
N LEU A 265 2.44 3.81 -17.94
CA LEU A 265 3.79 3.82 -17.38
C LEU A 265 4.59 2.58 -17.78
N ALA A 266 3.95 1.41 -17.88
CA ALA A 266 4.59 0.20 -18.37
C ALA A 266 5.12 0.39 -19.80
N VAL A 267 4.30 0.91 -20.71
CA VAL A 267 4.72 1.20 -22.10
C VAL A 267 5.82 2.25 -22.16
N LEU A 268 5.71 3.32 -21.36
CA LEU A 268 6.70 4.40 -21.34
C LEU A 268 8.07 3.93 -20.81
N ASN A 269 8.09 3.03 -19.81
CA ASN A 269 9.32 2.48 -19.27
C ASN A 269 10.08 1.56 -20.25
N GLU A 270 9.42 1.09 -21.31
CA GLU A 270 10.08 0.33 -22.38
C GLU A 270 10.82 1.22 -23.38
N ILE A 271 10.66 2.55 -23.31
CA ILE A 271 11.30 3.47 -24.24
C ILE A 271 12.80 3.51 -23.97
N ASP A 272 13.59 3.17 -24.99
CA ASP A 272 15.03 3.37 -25.00
C ASP A 272 15.33 4.80 -25.47
N THR A 273 15.45 5.74 -24.53
CA THR A 273 15.65 7.17 -24.82
C THR A 273 16.94 7.48 -25.56
N ALA A 274 17.93 6.58 -25.55
CA ALA A 274 19.17 6.74 -26.30
C ALA A 274 18.99 6.41 -27.80
N LYS A 275 18.01 5.57 -28.14
CA LYS A 275 17.66 5.20 -29.53
C LYS A 275 16.47 5.95 -30.10
N ALA A 276 15.77 6.69 -29.24
CA ALA A 276 14.49 7.29 -29.59
C ALA A 276 14.60 8.47 -30.56
N GLU A 277 15.77 9.14 -30.61
CA GLU A 277 15.99 10.36 -31.40
C GLU A 277 14.84 11.37 -31.27
N PHE A 278 14.31 11.50 -30.04
CA PHE A 278 13.18 12.35 -29.73
C PHE A 278 13.53 13.83 -29.94
N SER A 279 12.55 14.57 -30.47
CA SER A 279 12.63 16.03 -30.46
C SER A 279 12.51 16.57 -29.02
N ASP A 280 12.87 17.83 -28.80
CA ASP A 280 12.66 18.48 -27.50
C ASP A 280 11.18 18.42 -27.05
N THR A 281 10.25 18.53 -28.01
CA THR A 281 8.81 18.41 -27.76
C THR A 281 8.41 17.00 -27.34
N ASP A 282 9.01 15.97 -27.94
CA ASP A 282 8.75 14.57 -27.58
C ASP A 282 9.32 14.24 -26.20
N TYR A 283 10.52 14.73 -25.86
CA TYR A 283 11.08 14.59 -24.52
C TYR A 283 10.24 15.30 -23.47
N ALA A 284 9.73 16.50 -23.76
CA ALA A 284 8.80 17.20 -22.88
C ALA A 284 7.52 16.38 -22.67
N MET A 285 6.91 15.87 -23.75
CA MET A 285 5.72 15.03 -23.68
C MET A 285 5.96 13.74 -22.88
N TYR A 286 7.09 13.09 -23.09
CA TYR A 286 7.49 11.89 -22.35
C TYR A 286 7.57 12.17 -20.85
N ASN A 287 8.36 13.19 -20.45
CA ASN A 287 8.57 13.55 -19.06
C ASN A 287 7.27 13.97 -18.36
N GLU A 288 6.44 14.79 -19.02
CA GLU A 288 5.15 15.22 -18.49
C GLU A 288 4.20 14.03 -18.31
N THR A 289 4.13 13.13 -19.29
CA THR A 289 3.24 11.97 -19.24
C THR A 289 3.67 10.99 -18.15
N VAL A 290 4.98 10.72 -18.01
CA VAL A 290 5.52 9.91 -16.92
C VAL A 290 5.18 10.52 -15.56
N ALA A 291 5.43 11.83 -15.39
CA ALA A 291 5.12 12.51 -14.14
C ALA A 291 3.62 12.45 -13.79
N GLN A 292 2.75 12.70 -14.77
CA GLN A 292 1.30 12.61 -14.62
C GLN A 292 0.84 11.19 -14.24
N CYS A 293 1.35 10.15 -14.90
CA CYS A 293 0.98 8.77 -14.61
C CYS A 293 1.36 8.40 -13.18
N LYS A 294 2.62 8.63 -12.81
CA LYS A 294 3.10 8.33 -11.47
C LYS A 294 2.32 9.11 -10.38
N ALA A 295 1.95 10.37 -10.65
CA ALA A 295 1.16 11.17 -9.72
C ALA A 295 -0.23 10.58 -9.47
N ASN A 296 -0.93 10.17 -10.53
CA ASN A 296 -2.26 9.59 -10.41
C ASN A 296 -2.23 8.18 -9.78
N ILE A 297 -1.21 7.38 -10.08
CA ILE A 297 -0.98 6.08 -9.42
C ILE A 297 -0.80 6.31 -7.91
N ALA A 298 0.02 7.28 -7.52
CA ALA A 298 0.25 7.57 -6.11
C ALA A 298 -1.02 8.05 -5.39
N ILE A 299 -1.85 8.89 -6.03
CA ILE A 299 -3.17 9.30 -5.50
C ILE A 299 -4.08 8.07 -5.30
N SER A 300 -4.12 7.16 -6.27
CA SER A 300 -4.91 5.93 -6.18
C SER A 300 -4.45 5.04 -5.02
N LEU A 301 -3.13 4.81 -4.93
CA LEU A 301 -2.51 4.06 -3.83
C LEU A 301 -2.79 4.70 -2.48
N TYR A 302 -2.70 6.02 -2.39
CA TYR A 302 -2.92 6.77 -1.15
C TYR A 302 -4.36 6.64 -0.67
N ASN A 303 -5.33 6.82 -1.56
CA ASN A 303 -6.75 6.66 -1.25
C ASN A 303 -7.08 5.21 -0.84
N SER A 304 -6.56 4.24 -1.58
CA SER A 304 -6.69 2.82 -1.24
C SER A 304 -6.05 2.50 0.12
N GLY A 305 -4.86 3.06 0.39
CA GLY A 305 -4.15 2.92 1.66
C GLY A 305 -4.95 3.50 2.82
N ASN A 306 -5.57 4.68 2.65
CA ASN A 306 -6.41 5.30 3.67
C ASN A 306 -7.62 4.43 4.01
N LYS A 307 -8.27 3.85 2.98
CA LYS A 307 -9.39 2.93 3.18
C LYS A 307 -8.95 1.68 3.94
N LEU A 308 -7.84 1.06 3.53
CA LEU A 308 -7.29 -0.13 4.20
C LEU A 308 -6.90 0.18 5.65
N TYR A 309 -6.33 1.36 5.92
CA TYR A 309 -6.01 1.81 7.27
C TYR A 309 -7.27 1.93 8.15
N GLN A 310 -8.35 2.52 7.62
CA GLN A 310 -9.63 2.64 8.31
C GLN A 310 -10.25 1.26 8.60
N ASP A 311 -10.07 0.32 7.68
CA ASP A 311 -10.49 -1.08 7.83
C ASP A 311 -9.55 -1.90 8.75
N LEU A 312 -8.57 -1.27 9.40
CA LEU A 312 -7.56 -1.89 10.28
C LEU A 312 -6.66 -2.93 9.55
N LYS A 313 -6.63 -2.90 8.21
CA LYS A 313 -5.79 -3.73 7.36
C LYS A 313 -4.42 -3.10 7.19
N TYR A 314 -3.70 -2.95 8.30
CA TYR A 314 -2.47 -2.17 8.37
C TYR A 314 -1.34 -2.69 7.49
N LYS A 315 -1.27 -4.00 7.26
CA LYS A 315 -0.23 -4.60 6.41
C LYS A 315 -0.44 -4.26 4.94
N GLU A 316 -1.68 -4.29 4.49
CA GLU A 316 -2.08 -3.93 3.14
C GLU A 316 -1.96 -2.41 2.93
N ALA A 317 -2.40 -1.62 3.92
CA ALA A 317 -2.23 -0.16 3.90
C ALA A 317 -0.74 0.24 3.83
N TYR A 318 0.11 -0.41 4.62
CA TYR A 318 1.56 -0.21 4.60
C TYR A 318 2.13 -0.37 3.19
N ARG A 319 1.74 -1.43 2.47
CA ARG A 319 2.23 -1.67 1.09
C ARG A 319 1.89 -0.54 0.16
N ASN A 320 0.64 -0.07 0.17
CA ASN A 320 0.24 1.03 -0.70
C ASN A 320 1.05 2.29 -0.43
N TYR A 321 1.27 2.64 0.84
CA TYR A 321 2.08 3.81 1.18
C TYR A 321 3.57 3.60 0.86
N TYR A 322 4.08 2.38 1.01
CA TYR A 322 5.43 2.01 0.64
C TYR A 322 5.66 2.10 -0.88
N ASP A 323 4.68 1.71 -1.69
CA ASP A 323 4.77 1.78 -3.15
C ASP A 323 4.80 3.25 -3.64
N ILE A 324 4.11 4.16 -2.96
CA ILE A 324 4.22 5.61 -3.19
C ILE A 324 5.66 6.07 -2.91
N TRP A 325 6.23 5.64 -1.78
CA TRP A 325 7.59 5.99 -1.39
C TRP A 325 8.64 5.45 -2.37
N GLN A 326 8.52 4.17 -2.78
CA GLN A 326 9.47 3.53 -3.70
C GLN A 326 9.43 4.09 -5.12
N SER A 327 8.26 4.53 -5.58
CA SER A 327 8.11 5.09 -6.93
C SER A 327 8.78 6.46 -7.10
N TYR A 328 9.23 7.06 -6.00
CA TYR A 328 9.80 8.41 -5.93
C TYR A 328 10.99 8.51 -4.95
N PRO A 329 12.10 7.79 -5.19
CA PRO A 329 13.25 7.79 -4.29
C PRO A 329 14.12 9.05 -4.40
N ASP A 330 13.92 9.88 -5.44
CA ASP A 330 14.76 11.05 -5.66
C ASP A 330 14.16 12.31 -5.03
N TYR A 331 14.52 12.54 -3.78
CA TYR A 331 14.10 13.67 -2.95
C TYR A 331 14.42 15.03 -3.58
N ASP A 332 15.49 15.13 -4.37
CA ASP A 332 15.84 16.36 -5.10
C ASP A 332 14.82 16.65 -6.22
N SER A 333 14.21 15.61 -6.79
CA SER A 333 13.07 15.78 -7.68
C SER A 333 11.87 16.34 -6.92
N VAL A 334 11.53 15.81 -5.73
CA VAL A 334 10.40 16.28 -4.91
C VAL A 334 10.54 17.76 -4.51
N LYS A 335 11.75 18.24 -4.23
CA LYS A 335 12.03 19.67 -3.98
C LYS A 335 11.75 20.57 -5.19
N VAL A 336 11.95 20.09 -6.42
CA VAL A 336 11.58 20.85 -7.64
C VAL A 336 10.06 21.05 -7.74
N TRP A 337 9.27 20.18 -7.13
CA TRP A 337 7.80 20.30 -7.02
C TRP A 337 7.34 21.13 -5.81
N GLU A 338 8.23 21.80 -5.06
CA GLU A 338 7.81 22.70 -3.95
C GLU A 338 7.03 23.94 -4.42
N LYS A 339 6.86 24.16 -5.72
CA LYS A 339 5.85 25.10 -6.24
C LYS A 339 4.43 24.52 -6.24
N ASP A 340 4.28 23.21 -6.15
CA ASP A 340 3.01 22.47 -6.19
C ASP A 340 2.82 21.67 -4.89
N ASN A 341 2.53 22.42 -3.82
CA ASN A 341 2.51 22.00 -2.42
C ASN A 341 1.64 20.76 -2.10
N LEU A 342 0.69 20.39 -2.97
CA LEU A 342 -0.27 19.33 -2.69
C LEU A 342 0.37 17.93 -2.78
N TYR A 343 1.24 17.73 -3.77
CA TYR A 343 1.75 16.38 -4.09
C TYR A 343 2.92 15.97 -3.18
N SER A 344 3.83 16.89 -2.88
CA SER A 344 4.91 16.68 -1.91
C SER A 344 4.35 16.34 -0.52
N ASN A 345 3.32 17.06 -0.08
CA ASN A 345 2.62 16.79 1.17
C ASN A 345 1.98 15.39 1.21
N MET A 346 1.47 14.89 0.08
CA MET A 346 0.94 13.53 -0.01
C MET A 346 2.03 12.47 0.20
N VAL A 347 3.24 12.67 -0.33
CA VAL A 347 4.35 11.74 -0.12
C VAL A 347 4.77 11.71 1.35
N TYR A 348 4.94 12.87 1.99
CA TYR A 348 5.26 12.94 3.42
C TYR A 348 4.16 12.32 4.29
N ASP A 349 2.88 12.59 3.98
CA ASP A 349 1.78 11.97 4.68
C ASP A 349 1.71 10.45 4.44
N ALA A 350 2.04 9.98 3.24
CA ALA A 350 2.16 8.55 2.95
C ALA A 350 3.26 7.91 3.82
N VAL A 351 4.45 8.52 3.93
CA VAL A 351 5.52 8.01 4.80
C VAL A 351 5.12 8.05 6.28
N TYR A 352 4.45 9.10 6.71
CA TYR A 352 3.92 9.20 8.07
C TYR A 352 2.89 8.09 8.37
N LYS A 353 1.94 7.86 7.46
CA LYS A 353 0.92 6.81 7.59
C LYS A 353 1.50 5.40 7.43
N MET A 354 2.49 5.22 6.56
CA MET A 354 3.29 4.00 6.47
C MET A 354 3.94 3.69 7.82
N SER A 355 4.52 4.70 8.47
CA SER A 355 5.15 4.57 9.79
C SER A 355 4.13 4.23 10.88
N LYS A 356 2.92 4.79 10.81
CA LYS A 356 1.80 4.39 11.69
C LYS A 356 1.39 2.95 11.46
N CYS A 357 1.26 2.52 10.20
CA CYS A 357 0.99 1.11 9.88
C CYS A 357 2.08 0.20 10.44
N ALA A 358 3.35 0.56 10.24
CA ALA A 358 4.51 -0.17 10.76
C ALA A 358 4.44 -0.33 12.28
N PHE A 359 4.08 0.76 12.99
CA PHE A 359 3.87 0.72 14.44
C PHE A 359 2.76 -0.28 14.83
N GLU A 360 1.60 -0.23 14.18
CA GLU A 360 0.46 -1.11 14.51
C GLU A 360 0.75 -2.59 14.22
N ILE A 361 1.63 -2.91 13.27
CA ILE A 361 2.06 -4.28 12.98
C ILE A 361 3.27 -4.74 13.82
N GLY A 362 3.79 -3.89 14.72
CA GLY A 362 4.91 -4.21 15.60
C GLY A 362 6.31 -3.96 15.02
N GLU A 363 6.40 -3.36 13.83
CA GLU A 363 7.65 -3.01 13.15
C GLU A 363 8.17 -1.64 13.62
N TYR A 364 8.47 -1.54 14.92
CA TYR A 364 8.78 -0.26 15.57
C TYR A 364 10.02 0.45 15.02
N ASN A 365 11.07 -0.29 14.65
CA ASN A 365 12.28 0.30 14.06
C ASN A 365 11.99 0.95 12.69
N ILE A 366 11.08 0.37 11.91
CA ILE A 366 10.65 0.94 10.62
C ILE A 366 9.85 2.22 10.88
N ALA A 367 8.93 2.17 11.86
CA ALA A 367 8.14 3.34 12.25
C ALA A 367 9.03 4.51 12.70
N ILE A 368 10.03 4.25 13.57
CA ILE A 368 10.98 5.27 14.03
C ILE A 368 11.66 5.96 12.86
N LYS A 369 12.25 5.18 11.93
CA LYS A 369 12.96 5.74 10.77
C LYS A 369 12.06 6.60 9.90
N GLY A 370 10.84 6.14 9.62
CA GLY A 370 9.92 6.90 8.80
C GLY A 370 9.45 8.19 9.48
N TYR A 371 9.20 8.19 10.80
CA TYR A 371 8.90 9.42 11.52
C TYR A 371 10.08 10.39 11.55
N THR A 372 11.29 9.90 11.82
CA THR A 372 12.52 10.71 11.80
C THR A 372 12.77 11.30 10.42
N PHE A 373 12.61 10.51 9.36
CA PHE A 373 12.73 10.99 7.99
C PHE A 373 11.77 12.17 7.72
N VAL A 374 10.51 12.06 8.12
CA VAL A 374 9.54 13.16 7.92
C VAL A 374 9.92 14.36 8.78
N GLU A 375 10.30 14.17 10.05
CA GLU A 375 10.71 15.26 10.95
C GLU A 375 11.93 16.03 10.39
N ASP A 376 12.96 15.31 9.92
CA ASP A 376 14.21 15.88 9.40
C ASP A 376 14.03 16.60 8.06
N SER A 377 12.94 16.31 7.32
CA SER A 377 12.65 16.99 6.06
C SER A 377 12.40 18.49 6.21
N LEU A 378 11.96 18.95 7.39
CA LEU A 378 11.55 20.33 7.66
C LEU A 378 10.50 20.90 6.67
N SER A 379 9.78 20.03 5.97
CA SER A 379 8.70 20.36 5.04
C SER A 379 7.55 21.09 5.74
N GLU A 380 6.68 21.76 4.98
CA GLU A 380 5.46 22.33 5.54
C GLU A 380 4.59 21.27 6.23
N PHE A 381 4.48 20.07 5.62
CA PHE A 381 3.84 18.92 6.25
C PHE A 381 4.49 18.58 7.60
N ALA A 382 5.81 18.46 7.67
CA ALA A 382 6.52 18.12 8.90
C ALA A 382 6.31 19.18 9.99
N LYS A 383 6.36 20.46 9.63
CA LYS A 383 6.09 21.58 10.55
C LYS A 383 4.66 21.55 11.07
N ALA A 384 3.69 21.32 10.20
CA ALA A 384 2.28 21.25 10.57
C ALA A 384 1.93 20.03 11.44
N ASN A 385 2.67 18.94 11.30
CA ASN A 385 2.41 17.67 11.99
C ASN A 385 3.45 17.32 13.07
N ARG A 386 4.26 18.29 13.48
CA ARG A 386 5.43 18.07 14.35
C ARG A 386 5.07 17.42 15.68
N GLU A 387 3.98 17.85 16.32
CA GLU A 387 3.51 17.24 17.57
C GLU A 387 3.18 15.74 17.42
N GLY A 388 2.54 15.36 16.31
CA GLY A 388 2.17 13.99 15.99
C GLY A 388 3.38 13.12 15.71
N LEU A 389 4.34 13.65 14.95
CA LEU A 389 5.61 12.98 14.65
C LEU A 389 6.37 12.64 15.93
N ILE A 390 6.55 13.62 16.83
CA ILE A 390 7.25 13.41 18.10
C ILE A 390 6.50 12.39 18.98
N TYR A 391 5.17 12.54 19.10
CA TYR A 391 4.35 11.64 19.91
C TYR A 391 4.40 10.19 19.42
N HIS A 392 4.25 9.97 18.11
CA HIS A 392 4.27 8.63 17.55
C HIS A 392 5.67 8.00 17.55
N SER A 393 6.72 8.79 17.37
CA SER A 393 8.09 8.37 17.63
C SER A 393 8.27 7.90 19.08
N ALA A 394 7.78 8.66 20.06
CA ALA A 394 7.86 8.29 21.48
C ALA A 394 7.21 6.92 21.75
N LYS A 395 6.02 6.68 21.17
CA LYS A 395 5.36 5.36 21.24
C LYS A 395 6.20 4.25 20.63
N ALA A 396 6.82 4.49 19.47
CA ALA A 396 7.63 3.48 18.80
C ALA A 396 8.92 3.16 19.58
N TYR A 397 9.59 4.17 20.15
CA TYR A 397 10.73 3.96 21.06
C TYR A 397 10.33 3.17 22.31
N ALA A 398 9.16 3.44 22.89
CA ALA A 398 8.63 2.63 23.99
C ALA A 398 8.37 1.17 23.56
N GLY A 399 7.97 0.95 22.30
CA GLY A 399 7.74 -0.38 21.72
C GLY A 399 9.01 -1.23 21.58
N ILE A 400 10.17 -0.60 21.35
CA ILE A 400 11.49 -1.27 21.39
C ILE A 400 12.14 -1.24 22.78
N GLU A 401 11.39 -0.87 23.81
CA GLU A 401 11.85 -0.76 25.20
C GLU A 401 12.96 0.29 25.44
N ASP A 402 13.17 1.22 24.51
CA ASP A 402 13.98 2.41 24.74
C ASP A 402 13.16 3.45 25.52
N TYR A 403 12.94 3.14 26.79
CA TYR A 403 12.12 3.96 27.68
C TYR A 403 12.77 5.31 28.00
N VAL A 404 14.09 5.43 27.88
CA VAL A 404 14.80 6.70 28.07
C VAL A 404 14.46 7.65 26.93
N LYS A 405 14.58 7.19 25.68
CA LYS A 405 14.24 8.02 24.51
C LYS A 405 12.74 8.30 24.44
N ALA A 406 11.91 7.32 24.78
CA ALA A 406 10.47 7.53 24.87
C ALA A 406 10.10 8.58 25.93
N GLU A 407 10.71 8.56 27.12
CA GLU A 407 10.50 9.59 28.15
C GLU A 407 10.90 10.98 27.65
N GLU A 408 12.05 11.11 26.98
CA GLU A 408 12.51 12.38 26.38
C GLU A 408 11.47 12.95 25.41
N LEU A 409 10.98 12.13 24.49
CA LEU A 409 10.05 12.57 23.45
C LEU A 409 8.65 12.85 24.01
N PHE A 410 8.14 12.06 24.97
CA PHE A 410 6.86 12.38 25.61
C PHE A 410 6.92 13.71 26.36
N LYS A 411 8.02 14.00 27.07
CA LYS A 411 8.23 15.32 27.69
C LYS A 411 8.23 16.43 26.64
N LYS A 412 8.95 16.23 25.53
CA LYS A 412 9.00 17.21 24.43
C LYS A 412 7.59 17.58 23.93
N VAL A 413 6.69 16.60 23.76
CA VAL A 413 5.28 16.90 23.38
C VAL A 413 4.57 17.72 24.45
N ILE A 414 4.74 17.39 25.73
CA ILE A 414 4.08 18.08 26.84
C ILE A 414 4.58 19.52 26.97
N ASP A 415 5.88 19.72 26.83
CA ASP A 415 6.55 21.00 27.07
C ASP A 415 6.37 21.95 25.88
N GLU A 416 6.49 21.45 24.64
CA GLU A 416 6.35 22.27 23.42
C GLU A 416 4.89 22.45 22.99
N TYR A 417 4.01 21.49 23.29
CA TYR A 417 2.60 21.48 22.83
C TYR A 417 1.58 21.28 23.97
N PRO A 418 1.63 22.05 25.07
CA PRO A 418 0.87 21.76 26.29
C PRO A 418 -0.66 21.80 26.14
N ALA A 419 -1.18 22.51 25.13
CA ALA A 419 -2.61 22.61 24.83
C ALA A 419 -3.13 21.51 23.88
N SER A 420 -2.24 20.67 23.34
CA SER A 420 -2.61 19.62 22.39
C SER A 420 -3.32 18.46 23.08
N ASN A 421 -4.28 17.84 22.38
CA ASN A 421 -4.86 16.56 22.82
C ASN A 421 -3.76 15.48 22.96
N LEU A 422 -2.70 15.56 22.14
CA LEU A 422 -1.56 14.64 22.23
C LEU A 422 -0.75 14.84 23.51
N ALA A 423 -0.71 16.04 24.08
CA ALA A 423 -0.05 16.26 25.37
C ALA A 423 -0.76 15.54 26.52
N ILE A 424 -2.08 15.36 26.44
CA ILE A 424 -2.83 14.54 27.42
C ILE A 424 -2.37 13.08 27.32
N TYR A 425 -2.37 12.52 26.11
CA TYR A 425 -1.93 11.13 25.90
C TYR A 425 -0.43 10.94 26.19
N ALA A 426 0.39 11.96 25.95
CA ALA A 426 1.82 11.93 26.26
C ALA A 426 2.08 11.88 27.77
N LYS A 427 1.23 12.50 28.61
CA LYS A 427 1.33 12.37 30.08
C LYS A 427 1.12 10.94 30.54
N ASP A 428 0.12 10.26 29.98
CA ASP A 428 -0.13 8.84 30.28
C ASP A 428 1.02 7.95 29.80
N GLY A 429 1.49 8.19 28.56
CA GLY A 429 2.67 7.52 28.01
C GLY A 429 3.90 7.70 28.89
N LEU A 430 4.18 8.94 29.30
CA LEU A 430 5.29 9.31 30.20
C LEU A 430 5.19 8.58 31.55
N ALA A 431 4.01 8.51 32.16
CA ALA A 431 3.81 7.77 33.40
C ALA A 431 4.10 6.27 33.23
N ALA A 432 3.68 5.68 32.12
CA ALA A 432 3.93 4.27 31.81
C ALA A 432 5.43 3.98 31.63
N VAL A 433 6.16 4.80 30.88
CA VAL A 433 7.61 4.60 30.69
C VAL A 433 8.42 4.90 31.95
N ARG A 434 8.03 5.89 32.77
CA ARG A 434 8.68 6.15 34.07
C ARG A 434 8.55 4.98 35.03
N LYS A 435 7.36 4.37 35.10
CA LYS A 435 7.16 3.15 35.87
C LYS A 435 8.10 2.02 35.43
N LYS A 436 8.32 1.87 34.11
CA LYS A 436 9.27 0.89 33.56
C LYS A 436 10.73 1.21 33.90
N LEU A 437 11.05 2.49 34.05
CA LEU A 437 12.35 2.99 34.50
C LEU A 437 12.53 2.96 36.03
N GLY A 438 11.50 2.59 36.80
CA GLY A 438 11.55 2.57 38.27
C GLY A 438 11.49 3.96 38.92
N ARG A 439 10.85 4.93 38.26
CA ARG A 439 10.70 6.32 38.72
C ARG A 439 9.27 6.67 39.12
#